data_AF-A0A430V1E9-F1
#
_entry.id   AF-A0A430V1E9-F1
#
_cell.length_a   1.000
_cell.length_b   1.000
_cell.length_c   1.000
_cell.angle_alpha   90.00
_cell.angle_beta   90.00
_cell.angle_gamma   90.00
#
_symmetry.space_group_name_H-M   'P 1'
#
loop_
_entity.id
_entity.type
_entity.pdbx_description
1 polymer ?
#
loop_
_entity_poly.entity_id
_entity_poly.type
_entity_poly.pdbx_seq_one_letter_code
_entity_poly.pdbx_strand_id
1 'polypeptide(L)'
;MGAVLWTGSLSKAFSWESFTPFVERGGTVLVVAPVFREEALMRAVWENVRVKRGQVILVTSFEAVRDPASYFLSLLALGAKAYLVPSWPLKPEGSFVVVDGKKGVMGPLVAGLADPERKTREFREDEVAKWYSYGFALARSGVPFEYDAQGAALAHILRKLGFGR
;
A
#
# COMPACT_ATOMS: atom_id res chain seq x y z
N MET A 1 28.03 -45.59 -0.77
CA MET A 1 27.26 -45.13 0.41
C MET A 1 27.36 -43.62 0.42
N GLY A 2 26.41 -42.90 -0.14
CA GLY A 2 25.09 -42.63 0.43
C GLY A 2 25.05 -41.13 0.70
N ALA A 3 24.56 -40.36 -0.27
CA ALA A 3 24.42 -38.91 -0.18
C ALA A 3 23.50 -38.53 0.97
N VAL A 4 23.98 -37.68 1.89
CA VAL A 4 23.12 -37.08 2.92
C VAL A 4 22.51 -35.81 2.35
N LEU A 5 21.19 -35.90 2.20
CA LEU A 5 20.28 -34.89 1.71
C LEU A 5 20.34 -33.60 2.53
N TRP A 6 20.39 -32.48 1.81
CA TRP A 6 20.07 -31.15 2.32
C TRP A 6 18.63 -31.13 2.84
N THR A 7 18.46 -31.01 4.16
CA THR A 7 17.18 -30.65 4.79
C THR A 7 17.37 -29.40 5.63
N GLY A 8 17.69 -28.29 4.96
CA GLY A 8 17.62 -26.94 5.53
C GLY A 8 16.55 -26.17 4.77
N SER A 9 15.38 -26.02 5.41
CA SER A 9 14.24 -25.24 4.94
C SER A 9 14.68 -23.88 4.38
N LEU A 10 14.67 -23.74 3.05
CA LEU A 10 14.68 -22.44 2.39
C LEU A 10 13.33 -21.80 2.71
N SER A 11 13.25 -21.01 3.79
CA SER A 11 12.13 -20.11 4.00
C SER A 11 12.02 -19.26 2.72
N LYS A 12 11.05 -19.58 1.85
CA LYS A 12 10.84 -18.83 0.62
C LYS A 12 10.62 -17.38 1.00
N ALA A 13 11.47 -16.48 0.48
CA ALA A 13 11.20 -15.06 0.57
C ALA A 13 9.80 -14.79 0.00
N PHE A 14 9.07 -13.86 0.62
CA PHE A 14 7.74 -13.48 0.16
C PHE A 14 7.79 -13.01 -1.31
N SER A 15 6.76 -13.35 -2.08
CA SER A 15 6.59 -12.90 -3.47
C SER A 15 5.19 -12.32 -3.65
N TRP A 16 5.11 -11.21 -4.39
CA TRP A 16 3.85 -10.53 -4.69
C TRP A 16 2.91 -11.34 -5.59
N GLU A 17 3.44 -12.24 -6.42
CA GLU A 17 2.67 -12.99 -7.43
C GLU A 17 1.50 -13.78 -6.83
N SER A 18 1.66 -14.33 -5.62
CA SER A 18 0.62 -15.08 -4.93
C SER A 18 -0.37 -14.19 -4.17
N PHE A 19 -0.09 -12.90 -4.02
CA PHE A 19 -0.89 -11.98 -3.22
C PHE A 19 -1.68 -10.98 -4.08
N THR A 20 -1.11 -10.49 -5.18
CA THR A 20 -1.76 -9.49 -6.05
C THR A 20 -3.15 -9.89 -6.56
N PRO A 21 -3.47 -11.16 -6.90
CA PRO A 21 -4.81 -11.53 -7.34
C PRO A 21 -5.89 -11.36 -6.26
N PHE A 22 -5.50 -11.38 -4.97
CA PHE A 22 -6.42 -11.09 -3.87
C PHE A 22 -6.72 -9.59 -3.81
N VAL A 23 -5.69 -8.75 -3.97
CA VAL A 23 -5.85 -7.29 -4.00
C VAL A 23 -6.75 -6.86 -5.17
N GLU A 24 -6.54 -7.40 -6.37
CA GLU A 24 -7.34 -7.08 -7.58
C GLU A 24 -8.83 -7.45 -7.48
N ARG A 25 -9.16 -8.43 -6.62
CA ARG A 25 -10.53 -8.95 -6.45
C ARG A 25 -11.18 -8.59 -5.12
N GLY A 26 -10.42 -8.01 -4.19
CA GLY A 26 -10.88 -7.69 -2.85
C GLY A 26 -12.05 -6.71 -2.84
N GLY A 27 -13.02 -6.94 -1.96
CA GLY A 27 -14.12 -6.01 -1.73
C GLY A 27 -13.69 -4.80 -0.89
N THR A 28 -12.71 -4.97 -0.01
CA THR A 28 -12.04 -3.90 0.74
C THR A 28 -10.54 -4.16 0.77
N VAL A 29 -9.76 -3.24 0.23
CA VAL A 29 -8.29 -3.27 0.29
C VAL A 29 -7.83 -2.11 1.17
N LEU A 30 -7.21 -2.44 2.29
CA LEU A 30 -6.64 -1.47 3.23
C LEU A 30 -5.12 -1.52 3.14
N VAL A 31 -4.50 -0.45 2.66
CA VAL A 31 -3.04 -0.33 2.57
C VAL A 31 -2.58 0.75 3.55
N VAL A 32 -1.66 0.37 4.44
CA VAL A 32 -1.11 1.23 5.49
C VAL A 32 0.41 1.29 5.32
N ALA A 33 0.92 2.42 4.85
CA ALA A 33 2.35 2.60 4.60
C ALA A 33 2.71 4.10 4.62
N PRO A 34 3.94 4.49 5.02
CA PRO A 34 4.36 5.90 5.03
C PRO A 34 4.39 6.52 3.63
N VAL A 35 4.66 5.69 2.62
CA VAL A 35 4.68 5.97 1.17
C VAL A 35 4.24 4.72 0.42
N PHE A 36 3.92 4.86 -0.88
CA PHE A 36 3.45 3.75 -1.72
C PHE A 36 4.28 3.66 -2.99
N ARG A 37 5.36 2.87 -3.00
CA ARG A 37 6.27 2.74 -4.15
C ARG A 37 6.35 1.33 -4.76
N GLU A 38 5.77 0.32 -4.12
CA GLU A 38 5.84 -1.06 -4.59
C GLU A 38 4.98 -1.28 -5.83
N GLU A 39 5.61 -1.41 -7.00
CA GLU A 39 4.91 -1.46 -8.29
C GLU A 39 3.92 -2.62 -8.36
N ALA A 40 4.32 -3.83 -7.93
CA ALA A 40 3.46 -5.01 -8.08
C ALA A 40 2.17 -4.86 -7.27
N LEU A 41 2.28 -4.37 -6.03
CA LEU A 41 1.14 -4.08 -5.17
C LEU A 41 0.31 -2.92 -5.72
N MET A 42 0.94 -1.81 -6.11
CA MET A 42 0.22 -0.62 -6.57
C MET A 42 -0.52 -0.85 -7.89
N ARG A 43 0.03 -1.69 -8.78
CA ARG A 43 -0.67 -2.13 -10.00
C ARG A 43 -1.92 -2.94 -9.68
N ALA A 44 -1.85 -3.84 -8.69
CA ALA A 44 -3.00 -4.62 -8.25
C ALA A 44 -4.09 -3.73 -7.60
N VAL A 45 -3.67 -2.74 -6.81
CA VAL A 45 -4.58 -1.72 -6.23
C VAL A 45 -5.22 -0.89 -7.34
N TRP A 46 -4.43 -0.42 -8.32
CA TRP A 46 -4.91 0.33 -9.47
C TRP A 46 -6.00 -0.44 -10.23
N GLU A 47 -5.80 -1.74 -10.48
CA GLU A 47 -6.77 -2.56 -11.18
C GLU A 47 -8.08 -2.71 -10.38
N ASN A 48 -7.99 -2.87 -9.05
CA ASN A 48 -9.17 -2.92 -8.18
C ASN A 48 -9.99 -1.62 -8.27
N VAL A 49 -9.33 -0.47 -8.13
CA VAL A 49 -9.98 0.86 -8.20
C VAL A 49 -10.57 1.11 -9.58
N ARG A 50 -9.81 0.84 -10.64
CA ARG A 50 -10.20 1.09 -12.03
C ARG A 50 -11.47 0.34 -12.42
N VAL A 51 -11.59 -0.93 -12.03
CA VAL A 51 -12.76 -1.77 -12.32
C VAL A 51 -13.88 -1.55 -11.29
N LYS A 52 -13.68 -0.69 -10.29
CA LYS A 52 -14.63 -0.37 -9.21
C LYS A 52 -15.17 -1.61 -8.50
N ARG A 53 -14.31 -2.61 -8.29
CA ARG A 53 -14.70 -3.89 -7.67
C ARG A 53 -14.92 -3.76 -6.17
N GLY A 54 -14.12 -2.94 -5.51
CA GLY A 54 -14.14 -2.77 -4.07
C GLY A 54 -13.77 -1.37 -3.64
N GLN A 55 -13.71 -1.20 -2.32
CA GLN A 55 -13.26 0.01 -1.67
C GLN A 55 -11.76 -0.10 -1.37
N VAL A 56 -10.96 0.76 -1.98
CA VAL A 56 -9.55 0.93 -1.61
C VAL A 56 -9.41 2.06 -0.59
N ILE A 57 -8.72 1.77 0.50
CA ILE A 57 -8.42 2.70 1.60
C ILE A 57 -6.90 2.76 1.77
N LEU A 58 -6.36 3.96 1.61
CA LEU A 58 -4.95 4.26 1.81
C LEU A 58 -4.78 5.03 3.12
N VAL A 59 -3.95 4.53 4.03
CA VAL A 59 -3.61 5.22 5.28
C VAL A 59 -2.13 5.51 5.26
N THR A 60 -1.75 6.78 5.35
CA THR A 60 -0.37 7.18 5.03
C THR A 60 0.10 8.42 5.78
N SER A 61 1.36 8.79 5.56
CA SER A 61 1.96 10.01 6.09
C SER A 61 1.90 11.15 5.07
N PHE A 62 2.21 12.38 5.49
CA PHE A 62 2.37 13.51 4.56
C PHE A 62 3.52 13.32 3.54
N GLU A 63 4.44 12.38 3.78
CA GLU A 63 5.53 12.08 2.85
C GLU A 63 5.00 11.57 1.51
N ALA A 64 3.95 10.73 1.52
CA ALA A 64 3.36 10.18 0.30
C ALA A 64 2.79 11.24 -0.66
N VAL A 65 2.41 12.41 -0.15
CA VAL A 65 1.93 13.55 -0.95
C VAL A 65 3.08 14.24 -1.69
N ARG A 66 4.26 14.27 -1.07
CA ARG A 66 5.44 15.02 -1.55
C ARG A 66 6.40 14.15 -2.35
N ASP A 67 6.29 12.84 -2.19
CA ASP A 67 7.15 11.86 -2.80
C ASP A 67 6.78 11.60 -4.27
N PRO A 68 7.62 12.01 -5.24
CA PRO A 68 7.32 11.83 -6.66
C PRO A 68 7.34 10.36 -7.11
N ALA A 69 7.98 9.48 -6.34
CA ALA A 69 7.98 8.04 -6.62
C ALA A 69 6.73 7.35 -6.07
N SER A 70 5.93 8.03 -5.24
CA SER A 70 4.75 7.42 -4.66
C SER A 70 3.57 7.44 -5.65
N TYR A 71 2.89 6.30 -5.78
CA TYR A 71 1.65 6.17 -6.55
C TYR A 71 0.43 6.79 -5.85
N PHE A 72 0.59 7.38 -4.66
CA PHE A 72 -0.49 7.88 -3.82
C PHE A 72 -1.48 8.79 -4.55
N LEU A 73 -1.01 9.92 -5.09
CA LEU A 73 -1.88 10.91 -5.75
C LEU A 73 -2.58 10.32 -6.99
N SER A 74 -1.91 9.42 -7.71
CA SER A 74 -2.47 8.72 -8.87
C SER A 74 -3.63 7.80 -8.46
N LEU A 75 -3.49 7.07 -7.35
CA LEU A 75 -4.54 6.20 -6.83
C LEU A 75 -5.73 6.99 -6.29
N LEU A 76 -5.49 8.14 -5.65
CA LEU A 76 -6.56 9.05 -5.21
C LEU A 76 -7.34 9.62 -6.39
N ALA A 77 -6.64 10.05 -7.44
CA ALA A 77 -7.26 10.56 -8.66
C ALA A 77 -8.22 9.55 -9.33
N LEU A 78 -8.01 8.24 -9.06
CA LEU A 78 -8.83 7.16 -9.59
C LEU A 78 -10.00 6.77 -8.67
N GLY A 79 -10.06 7.33 -7.46
CA GLY A 79 -11.16 7.12 -6.51
C GLY A 79 -10.81 6.30 -5.27
N ALA A 80 -9.53 6.04 -4.99
CA ALA A 80 -9.14 5.51 -3.68
C ALA A 80 -9.46 6.52 -2.57
N LYS A 81 -9.92 6.04 -1.42
CA LYS A 81 -10.07 6.88 -0.22
C LYS A 81 -8.73 6.97 0.51
N ALA A 82 -8.43 8.14 1.09
CA ALA A 82 -7.16 8.35 1.75
C ALA A 82 -7.30 9.05 3.09
N TYR A 83 -6.43 8.67 4.02
CA TYR A 83 -6.33 9.23 5.36
C TYR A 83 -4.86 9.51 5.68
N LEU A 84 -4.55 10.77 5.96
CA LEU A 84 -3.22 11.21 6.38
C LEU A 84 -3.11 11.16 7.90
N VAL A 85 -2.08 10.49 8.41
CA VAL A 85 -1.74 10.44 9.83
C VAL A 85 -0.57 11.41 10.07
N PRO A 86 -0.80 12.58 10.70
CA PRO A 86 0.24 13.62 10.82
C PRO A 86 1.50 13.16 11.55
N SER A 87 1.34 12.39 12.61
CA SER A 87 2.43 11.79 13.38
C SER A 87 2.49 10.30 13.04
N TRP A 88 3.15 9.97 11.93
CA TRP A 88 3.23 8.60 11.42
C TRP A 88 3.81 7.65 12.50
N PRO A 89 3.05 6.65 12.99
CA PRO A 89 3.43 5.91 14.18
C PRO A 89 4.23 4.63 13.87
N LEU A 90 4.35 4.26 12.59
CA LEU A 90 4.92 2.98 12.19
C LEU A 90 6.31 3.14 11.60
N LYS A 91 7.22 2.25 11.99
CA LYS A 91 8.46 2.02 11.23
C LYS A 91 8.13 1.37 9.87
N PRO A 92 9.02 1.44 8.87
CA PRO A 92 8.83 0.77 7.58
C PRO A 92 8.38 -0.70 7.68
N GLU A 93 8.93 -1.45 8.63
CA GLU A 93 8.59 -2.85 8.91
C GLU A 93 7.13 -3.07 9.32
N GLY A 94 6.52 -2.04 9.88
CA GLY A 94 5.12 -2.04 10.28
C GLY A 94 4.17 -1.68 9.14
N SER A 95 4.66 -1.43 7.92
CA SER A 95 3.77 -1.19 6.77
C SER A 95 3.03 -2.48 6.43
N PHE A 96 1.75 -2.40 6.08
CA PHE A 96 0.94 -3.57 5.79
C PHE A 96 -0.18 -3.33 4.79
N VAL A 97 -0.64 -4.40 4.17
CA VAL A 97 -1.86 -4.45 3.36
C VAL A 97 -2.74 -5.58 3.85
N VAL A 98 -4.04 -5.31 4.00
CA VAL A 98 -5.05 -6.33 4.30
C VAL A 98 -6.19 -6.26 3.29
N VAL A 99 -6.61 -7.43 2.82
CA VAL A 99 -7.74 -7.62 1.91
C VAL A 99 -8.87 -8.33 2.64
N ASP A 100 -10.04 -7.71 2.65
CA ASP A 100 -11.32 -8.22 3.19
C ASP A 100 -11.28 -8.67 4.66
N GLY A 101 -10.24 -8.29 5.41
CA GLY A 101 -9.99 -8.84 6.76
C GLY A 101 -9.65 -10.34 6.75
N LYS A 102 -9.26 -10.90 5.60
CA LYS A 102 -9.01 -12.35 5.41
C LYS A 102 -7.56 -12.69 5.07
N LYS A 103 -6.88 -11.84 4.30
CA LYS A 103 -5.49 -12.05 3.90
C LYS A 103 -4.71 -10.74 4.00
N GLY A 104 -3.44 -10.80 4.37
CA GLY A 104 -2.60 -9.61 4.35
C GLY A 104 -1.11 -9.91 4.41
N VAL A 105 -0.34 -8.86 4.19
CA VAL A 105 1.13 -8.86 4.13
C VAL A 105 1.60 -7.69 4.98
N MET A 106 2.67 -7.88 5.75
CA MET A 106 3.38 -6.80 6.42
C MET A 106 4.86 -6.81 6.04
N GLY A 107 5.47 -5.62 6.08
CA GLY A 107 6.90 -5.44 5.89
C GLY A 107 7.24 -4.21 5.06
N PRO A 108 8.54 -3.90 4.94
CA PRO A 108 9.03 -2.73 4.23
C PRO A 108 8.69 -2.75 2.73
N LEU A 109 8.57 -3.93 2.10
CA LEU A 109 8.19 -4.02 0.70
C LEU A 109 6.79 -3.46 0.44
N VAL A 110 5.88 -3.42 1.41
CA VAL A 110 4.55 -2.80 1.22
C VAL A 110 4.68 -1.31 0.87
N ALA A 111 5.67 -0.63 1.46
CA ALA A 111 5.99 0.75 1.15
C ALA A 111 6.86 0.91 -0.11
N GLY A 112 7.32 -0.19 -0.71
CA GLY A 112 8.34 -0.22 -1.76
C GLY A 112 9.73 0.16 -1.26
N LEU A 113 10.04 -0.18 -0.01
CA LEU A 113 11.35 0.02 0.61
C LEU A 113 12.15 -1.28 0.61
N ALA A 114 13.48 -1.16 0.58
CA ALA A 114 14.37 -2.31 0.57
C ALA A 114 14.16 -3.21 1.79
N ASP A 115 14.22 -4.53 1.56
CA ASP A 115 14.02 -5.55 2.60
C ASP A 115 15.21 -6.52 2.70
N PRO A 116 16.42 -6.02 3.06
CA PRO A 116 17.61 -6.86 3.15
C PRO A 116 17.48 -7.94 4.24
N GLU A 117 16.70 -7.67 5.28
CA GLU A 117 16.46 -8.56 6.41
C GLU A 117 15.30 -9.53 6.18
N ARG A 118 14.64 -9.49 5.01
CA ARG A 118 13.49 -10.35 4.65
C ARG A 118 12.37 -10.33 5.69
N LYS A 119 12.07 -9.14 6.21
CA LYS A 119 11.02 -8.91 7.19
C LYS A 119 9.62 -8.97 6.58
N THR A 120 9.51 -8.82 5.26
CA THR A 120 8.22 -8.91 4.57
C THR A 120 7.68 -10.33 4.55
N ARG A 121 6.45 -10.48 5.01
CA ARG A 121 5.79 -11.78 5.14
C ARG A 121 4.27 -11.65 5.04
N GLU A 122 3.62 -12.77 4.73
CA GLU A 122 2.18 -12.90 4.92
C GLU A 122 1.83 -12.89 6.43
N PHE A 123 0.64 -12.40 6.75
CA PHE A 123 0.07 -12.52 8.08
C PHE A 123 -0.28 -13.97 8.40
N ARG A 124 -0.16 -14.32 9.67
CA ARG A 124 -0.82 -15.51 10.22
C ARG A 124 -2.33 -15.24 10.32
N GLU A 125 -3.13 -16.29 10.28
CA GLU A 125 -4.60 -16.15 10.34
C GLU A 125 -5.08 -15.37 11.58
N ASP A 126 -4.43 -15.56 12.73
CA ASP A 126 -4.77 -14.88 13.99
C ASP A 126 -4.33 -13.41 14.06
N GLU A 127 -3.48 -12.97 13.12
CA GLU A 127 -3.00 -11.59 13.02
C GLU A 127 -3.92 -10.74 12.14
N VAL A 128 -4.56 -11.33 11.12
CA VAL A 128 -5.28 -10.57 10.08
C VAL A 128 -6.34 -9.64 10.67
N ALA A 129 -7.22 -10.17 11.53
CA ALA A 129 -8.30 -9.39 12.13
C ALA A 129 -7.77 -8.23 12.99
N LYS A 130 -6.64 -8.44 13.69
CA LYS A 130 -6.00 -7.43 14.53
C LYS A 130 -5.46 -6.29 13.69
N TRP A 131 -4.69 -6.61 12.64
CA TRP A 131 -4.11 -5.60 11.75
C TRP A 131 -5.15 -4.88 10.89
N TYR A 132 -6.20 -5.58 10.46
CA TYR A 132 -7.35 -4.97 9.79
C TYR A 132 -8.01 -3.92 10.69
N SER A 133 -8.33 -4.30 11.93
CA SER A 133 -8.93 -3.39 12.90
C SER A 133 -8.02 -2.21 13.23
N TYR A 134 -6.72 -2.46 13.37
CA TYR A 134 -5.72 -1.43 13.60
C TYR A 134 -5.63 -0.44 12.44
N GLY A 135 -5.64 -0.89 11.19
CA GLY A 135 -5.63 0.00 10.04
C GLY A 135 -6.88 0.90 9.97
N PHE A 136 -8.06 0.39 10.34
CA PHE A 136 -9.25 1.25 10.48
C PHE A 136 -9.19 2.19 11.67
N ALA A 137 -8.53 1.81 12.76
CA ALA A 137 -8.28 2.73 13.86
C ALA A 137 -7.36 3.88 13.41
N LEU A 138 -6.30 3.57 12.66
CA LEU A 138 -5.42 4.56 12.06
C LEU A 138 -6.17 5.48 11.08
N ALA A 139 -6.98 4.91 10.19
CA ALA A 139 -7.80 5.70 9.26
C ALA A 139 -8.74 6.67 10.01
N ARG A 140 -9.38 6.23 11.09
CA ARG A 140 -10.25 7.07 11.94
C ARG A 140 -9.49 8.17 12.69
N SER A 141 -8.24 7.91 13.07
CA SER A 141 -7.37 8.91 13.70
C SER A 141 -6.72 9.87 12.70
N GLY A 142 -6.70 9.49 11.42
CA GLY A 142 -6.15 10.27 10.33
C GLY A 142 -7.13 11.34 9.84
N VAL A 143 -6.58 12.31 9.12
CA VAL A 143 -7.34 13.36 8.42
C VAL A 143 -7.70 12.84 7.03
N PRO A 144 -8.97 12.81 6.64
CA PRO A 144 -9.36 12.50 5.26
C PRO A 144 -8.65 13.44 4.28
N PHE A 145 -8.10 12.89 3.21
CA PHE A 145 -7.38 13.67 2.21
C PHE A 145 -8.05 13.56 0.84
N GLU A 146 -8.36 14.72 0.28
CA GLU A 146 -8.96 14.88 -1.04
C GLU A 146 -7.92 15.47 -2.00
N TYR A 147 -7.96 15.03 -3.25
CA TYR A 147 -7.03 15.48 -4.28
C TYR A 147 -7.78 15.79 -5.58
N ASP A 148 -7.77 17.07 -5.96
CA ASP A 148 -8.29 17.53 -7.25
C ASP A 148 -7.23 17.33 -8.34
N ALA A 149 -7.29 16.17 -8.99
CA ALA A 149 -6.39 15.82 -10.08
C ALA A 149 -6.57 16.73 -11.31
N GLN A 150 -7.79 17.19 -11.58
CA GLN A 150 -8.07 18.06 -12.73
C GLN A 150 -7.50 19.46 -12.51
N GLY A 151 -7.73 20.04 -11.33
CA GLY A 151 -7.13 21.30 -10.92
C GLY A 151 -5.60 21.24 -10.88
N ALA A 152 -5.03 20.14 -10.37
CA ALA A 152 -3.57 19.95 -10.35
C ALA A 152 -2.97 19.85 -11.77
N ALA A 153 -3.63 19.12 -12.67
CA ALA A 153 -3.22 19.03 -14.08
C ALA A 153 -3.32 20.38 -14.80
N LEU A 154 -4.42 21.10 -14.61
CA LEU A 154 -4.60 22.44 -15.15
C LEU A 154 -3.52 23.41 -14.63
N ALA A 155 -3.25 23.42 -13.33
CA ALA A 155 -2.19 24.24 -12.74
C ALA A 155 -0.80 23.86 -13.27
N HIS A 156 -0.55 22.59 -13.58
CA HIS A 156 0.69 22.18 -14.25
C HIS A 156 0.80 22.74 -15.68
N ILE A 157 -0.29 22.65 -16.46
CA ILE A 157 -0.35 23.19 -17.84
C ILE A 157 -0.16 24.71 -17.83
N LEU A 158 -0.90 25.43 -16.98
CA LEU A 158 -0.80 26.89 -16.88
C LEU A 158 0.61 27.36 -16.53
N ARG A 159 1.28 26.70 -15.56
CA ARG A 159 2.68 27.00 -15.22
C ARG A 159 3.62 26.80 -16.41
N LYS A 160 3.45 25.72 -17.19
CA LYS A 160 4.24 25.49 -18.41
C LYS A 160 4.00 26.53 -19.49
N LEU A 161 2.79 27.11 -19.53
CA LEU A 161 2.41 28.19 -20.44
C LEU A 161 2.80 29.58 -19.91
N GLY A 162 3.43 29.69 -18.73
CA GLY A 162 3.86 30.95 -18.13
C GLY A 162 2.79 31.69 -17.33
N PHE A 163 1.63 31.07 -17.10
CA PHE A 163 0.56 31.60 -16.26
C PHE A 163 0.67 31.02 -14.85
N GLY A 164 0.87 31.88 -13.85
CA GLY A 164 0.97 31.48 -12.43
C GLY A 164 2.39 31.51 -11.90
N ARG A 165 2.83 32.70 -11.45
CA ARG A 165 3.82 32.84 -10.37
C ARG A 165 3.08 32.75 -9.04
#